data_AF-A0A2D7VN87-F1
#
_entry.id   AF-A0A2D7VN87-F1
#
_cell.length_a   1.000
_cell.length_b   1.000
_cell.length_c   1.000
_cell.angle_alpha   90.00
_cell.angle_beta   90.00
_cell.angle_gamma   90.00
#
_symmetry.space_group_name_H-M   'P 1'
#
loop_
_entity.id
_entity.type
_entity.pdbx_description
1 polymer ?
#
loop_
_entity_poly.entity_id
_entity_poly.type
_entity_poly.pdbx_seq_one_letter_code
_entity_poly.pdbx_strand_id
1 'polypeptide(L)'
;MKKELACLVIHGIGRQEPDFAKDLIAGVSKQLQTFGRDPEAVAWQSVYWDDILRPAQEAYLQAAYAEADLNAHGLRTLLLNALGDAAGYRQLPSGR
;
A
#
# COMPACT_ATOMS: atom_id res chain seq x y z
N MET A 1 -27.26 11.32 -3.97
CA MET A 1 -27.47 11.15 -2.50
C MET A 1 -26.36 11.88 -1.75
N LYS A 2 -26.63 12.31 -0.51
CA LYS A 2 -25.65 13.03 0.31
C LYS A 2 -24.66 12.02 0.90
N LYS A 3 -23.37 12.30 0.83
CA LYS A 3 -22.33 11.55 1.54
C LYS A 3 -22.25 12.04 2.99
N GLU A 4 -22.17 11.12 3.94
CA GLU A 4 -22.16 11.37 5.39
C GLU A 4 -20.83 10.99 6.04
N LEU A 5 -20.10 10.03 5.46
CA LEU A 5 -18.81 9.56 5.96
C LEU A 5 -17.81 9.47 4.81
N ALA A 6 -16.62 10.06 4.98
CA ALA A 6 -15.49 9.84 4.08
C ALA A 6 -14.55 8.79 4.69
N CYS A 7 -14.20 7.77 3.91
CA CYS A 7 -13.26 6.74 4.32
C CYS A 7 -12.09 6.69 3.34
N LEU A 8 -10.88 6.91 3.88
CA LEU A 8 -9.64 6.80 3.15
C LEU A 8 -9.01 5.44 3.45
N VAL A 9 -8.75 4.66 2.41
CA VAL A 9 -8.04 3.38 2.51
C VAL A 9 -6.66 3.60 1.93
N ILE A 10 -5.64 3.58 2.78
CA ILE A 10 -4.25 3.76 2.40
C ILE A 10 -3.60 2.39 2.37
N HIS A 11 -2.97 2.01 1.26
CA HIS A 11 -2.17 0.78 1.30
C HIS A 11 -0.89 1.03 2.09
N GLY A 12 -0.48 0.00 2.83
CA GLY A 12 0.80 0.00 3.54
C GLY A 12 1.91 -0.57 2.66
N ILE A 13 2.70 -1.44 3.27
CA ILE A 13 3.94 -1.98 2.72
C ILE A 13 3.72 -2.84 1.48
N GLY A 14 4.54 -2.61 0.46
CA GLY A 14 4.74 -3.52 -0.66
C GLY A 14 3.92 -3.19 -1.90
N ARG A 15 4.16 -3.97 -2.96
CA ARG A 15 3.48 -3.82 -4.24
C ARG A 15 2.01 -4.21 -4.09
N GLN A 16 1.12 -3.25 -4.27
CA GLN A 16 -0.31 -3.49 -4.36
C GLN A 16 -0.88 -2.96 -5.68
N GLU A 17 -1.91 -3.64 -6.16
CA GLU A 17 -2.66 -3.20 -7.33
C GLU A 17 -3.57 -2.01 -6.95
N PRO A 18 -3.89 -1.11 -7.90
CA PRO A 18 -4.73 0.06 -7.62
C PRO A 18 -6.10 -0.26 -7.01
N ASP A 19 -6.59 -1.50 -7.21
CA ASP A 19 -7.88 -1.98 -6.72
C ASP A 19 -7.81 -2.74 -5.39
N PHE A 20 -6.69 -2.68 -4.66
CA PHE A 20 -6.48 -3.41 -3.39
C PHE A 20 -7.61 -3.25 -2.36
N ALA A 21 -8.29 -2.10 -2.33
CA ALA A 21 -9.35 -1.82 -1.37
C ALA A 21 -10.72 -2.38 -1.79
N LYS A 22 -10.85 -2.93 -3.00
CA LYS A 22 -12.14 -3.32 -3.59
C LYS A 22 -12.92 -4.30 -2.72
N ASP A 23 -12.26 -5.35 -2.23
CA ASP A 23 -12.91 -6.38 -1.42
C ASP A 23 -13.27 -5.87 -0.02
N LEU A 24 -12.44 -5.00 0.56
CA LEU A 24 -12.75 -4.30 1.81
C LEU A 24 -14.01 -3.45 1.65
N ILE A 25 -14.06 -2.62 0.61
CA ILE A 25 -15.19 -1.73 0.30
C ILE A 25 -16.46 -2.57 0.10
N ALA A 26 -16.38 -3.66 -0.66
CA ALA A 26 -17.51 -4.55 -0.90
C ALA A 26 -18.00 -5.22 0.39
N GLY A 27 -17.08 -5.71 1.22
CA GLY A 27 -17.38 -6.36 2.49
C GLY A 27 -18.04 -5.41 3.50
N VAL A 28 -17.48 -4.22 3.68
CA VAL A 28 -18.05 -3.19 4.58
C VAL A 28 -19.40 -2.72 4.06
N SER A 29 -19.54 -2.47 2.76
CA SER A 29 -20.80 -2.06 2.15
C SER A 29 -21.91 -3.09 2.38
N LYS A 30 -21.60 -4.39 2.25
CA LYS A 30 -22.53 -5.48 2.55
C LYS A 30 -22.94 -5.50 4.03
N GLN A 31 -22.02 -5.24 4.94
CA GLN A 31 -22.34 -5.15 6.37
C GLN A 31 -23.23 -3.95 6.69
N LEU A 32 -22.99 -2.78 6.08
CA LEU A 32 -23.84 -1.60 6.24
C LEU A 32 -25.29 -1.91 5.85
N GLN A 33 -25.51 -2.56 4.70
CA GLN A 33 -26.85 -2.99 4.29
C GLN A 33 -27.50 -3.92 5.32
N THR A 34 -26.71 -4.86 5.87
CA THR A 34 -27.18 -5.82 6.89
C THR A 34 -27.64 -5.11 8.17
N PHE A 35 -27.00 -3.98 8.52
CA PHE A 35 -27.37 -3.14 9.66
C PHE A 35 -28.44 -2.08 9.32
N GLY A 36 -29.04 -2.13 8.13
CA GLY A 36 -30.06 -1.15 7.70
C GLY A 36 -29.51 0.25 7.44
N ARG A 37 -28.20 0.36 7.12
CA ARG A 37 -27.54 1.61 6.73
C ARG A 37 -27.33 1.63 5.22
N ASP A 38 -27.42 2.82 4.63
CA ASP A 38 -27.14 3.03 3.22
C ASP A 38 -25.62 3.03 2.96
N PRO A 39 -25.06 2.07 2.20
CA PRO A 39 -23.64 2.06 1.87
C PRO A 39 -23.21 3.27 1.05
N GLU A 40 -24.12 3.83 0.26
CA GLU A 40 -23.85 5.00 -0.57
C GLU A 40 -23.75 6.28 0.26
N ALA A 41 -24.04 6.27 1.56
CA ALA A 41 -23.70 7.35 2.46
C ALA A 41 -22.18 7.46 2.69
N VAL A 42 -21.40 6.42 2.36
CA VAL A 42 -19.94 6.43 2.47
C VAL A 42 -19.31 6.85 1.13
N ALA A 43 -18.34 7.77 1.21
CA ALA A 43 -17.44 8.10 0.12
C ALA A 43 -16.10 7.39 0.35
N TRP A 44 -15.68 6.60 -0.62
CA TRP A 44 -14.44 5.82 -0.54
C TRP A 44 -13.36 6.45 -1.41
N GLN A 45 -12.14 6.50 -0.90
CA GLN A 45 -10.95 6.83 -1.67
C GLN A 45 -9.83 5.85 -1.32
N SER A 46 -9.31 5.18 -2.34
CA SER A 46 -8.09 4.36 -2.22
C SER A 46 -6.88 5.25 -2.49
N VAL A 47 -5.88 5.20 -1.62
CA VAL A 47 -4.61 5.91 -1.79
C VAL A 47 -3.48 4.92 -2.00
N TYR A 48 -2.96 5.05 -3.22
CA TYR A 48 -1.76 4.55 -3.84
C TYR A 48 -0.44 5.34 -3.67
N TRP A 49 0.68 4.76 -3.29
CA TRP A 49 2.02 5.35 -3.41
C TRP A 49 3.00 4.46 -4.16
N ASP A 50 2.61 3.22 -4.49
CA ASP A 50 3.50 2.31 -5.22
C ASP A 50 3.88 2.86 -6.60
N ASP A 51 3.03 3.62 -7.27
CA ASP A 51 3.36 4.32 -8.52
C ASP A 51 4.50 5.33 -8.38
N ILE A 52 4.59 5.99 -7.22
CA ILE A 52 5.65 6.95 -6.90
C ILE A 52 6.93 6.22 -6.50
N LEU A 53 6.82 5.18 -5.68
CA LEU A 53 7.97 4.53 -5.02
C LEU A 53 8.59 3.41 -5.87
N ARG A 54 7.81 2.73 -6.71
CA ARG A 54 8.24 1.57 -7.50
C ARG A 54 9.46 1.86 -8.39
N PRO A 55 9.55 2.98 -9.14
CA PRO A 55 10.71 3.24 -9.98
C PRO A 55 12.02 3.34 -9.18
N ALA A 56 11.99 4.00 -8.03
CA ALA A 56 13.16 4.14 -7.15
C ALA A 56 13.55 2.79 -6.53
N GLN A 57 12.57 2.00 -6.10
CA GLN A 57 12.80 0.67 -5.55
C GLN A 57 13.39 -0.29 -6.59
N GLU A 58 12.90 -0.25 -7.83
CA GLU A 58 13.39 -1.09 -8.92
C GLU A 58 14.83 -0.72 -9.29
N ALA A 59 15.15 0.58 -9.35
CA ALA A 59 16.52 1.05 -9.57
C ALA A 59 17.49 0.57 -8.47
N TYR A 60 17.07 0.64 -7.20
CA TYR A 60 17.85 0.11 -6.08
C TYR A 60 18.10 -1.39 -6.21
N LEU A 61 17.06 -2.16 -6.54
CA LEU A 61 17.16 -3.60 -6.74
C LEU A 61 18.15 -3.95 -7.85
N GLN A 62 18.08 -3.27 -9.00
CA GLN A 62 19.00 -3.51 -10.11
C GLN A 62 20.46 -3.22 -9.75
N ALA A 63 20.71 -2.11 -9.04
CA ALA A 63 22.05 -1.81 -8.53
C ALA A 63 22.55 -2.89 -7.55
N ALA A 64 21.70 -3.30 -6.59
CA ALA A 64 22.04 -4.33 -5.61
C ALA A 64 22.26 -5.73 -6.22
N TYR A 65 21.71 -6.00 -7.41
CA TYR A 65 21.97 -7.23 -8.17
C TYR A 65 23.30 -7.19 -8.91
N ALA A 66 23.66 -6.04 -9.47
CA ALA A 66 24.91 -5.88 -10.22
C ALA A 66 26.16 -5.96 -9.33
N GLU A 67 26.07 -5.55 -8.06
CA GLU A 67 27.22 -5.44 -7.15
C GLU A 67 27.48 -6.69 -6.29
N ALA A 68 26.58 -7.69 -6.27
CA ALA A 68 26.64 -8.75 -5.28
C ALA A 68 26.99 -10.13 -5.86
N ASP A 69 27.96 -10.81 -5.23
CA ASP A 69 28.39 -12.19 -5.58
C ASP A 69 27.28 -13.25 -5.42
N LEU A 70 26.31 -13.00 -4.54
CA LEU A 70 25.20 -13.92 -4.27
C LEU A 70 23.98 -13.62 -5.15
N ASN A 71 23.67 -14.55 -6.04
CA ASN A 71 22.48 -14.53 -6.92
C ASN A 71 21.21 -14.99 -6.19
N ALA A 72 20.79 -14.21 -5.19
CA ALA A 72 19.57 -14.46 -4.39
C ALA A 72 18.48 -13.42 -4.69
N HIS A 73 18.24 -13.12 -5.96
CA HIS A 73 17.35 -12.04 -6.40
C HIS A 73 15.92 -12.15 -5.84
N GLY A 74 15.36 -13.37 -5.82
CA GLY A 74 14.02 -13.60 -5.28
C GLY A 74 13.92 -13.25 -3.79
N LEU A 75 14.92 -13.62 -2.99
CA LEU A 75 14.94 -13.33 -1.55
C LEU A 75 15.11 -11.82 -1.29
N ARG A 76 15.98 -11.14 -2.06
CA ARG A 76 16.13 -9.68 -1.95
C ARG A 76 14.85 -8.95 -2.34
N THR A 77 14.21 -9.35 -3.43
CA THR A 77 12.91 -8.81 -3.86
C THR A 77 11.86 -9.01 -2.77
N LEU A 78 11.78 -10.21 -2.19
CA LEU A 78 10.83 -10.52 -1.12
C LEU A 78 11.07 -9.64 0.10
N LEU A 79 12.31 -9.53 0.58
CA LEU A 79 12.65 -8.73 1.75
C LEU A 79 12.33 -7.24 1.52
N LEU A 80 12.67 -6.70 0.35
CA LEU A 80 12.36 -5.30 0.04
C LEU A 80 10.85 -5.05 -0.10
N ASN A 81 10.11 -5.93 -0.77
CA ASN A 81 8.67 -5.77 -0.92
C ASN A 81 7.90 -6.00 0.39
N ALA A 82 8.34 -6.94 1.24
CA ALA A 82 7.64 -7.29 2.46
C ALA A 82 8.05 -6.44 3.66
N LEU A 83 9.30 -5.94 3.70
CA LEU A 83 9.89 -5.27 4.87
C LEU A 83 10.50 -3.89 4.55
N GLY A 84 10.54 -3.46 3.28
CA GLY A 84 11.19 -2.22 2.86
C GLY A 84 10.61 -0.98 3.52
N ASP A 85 9.28 -0.88 3.60
CA ASP A 85 8.63 0.29 4.22
C ASP A 85 8.79 0.30 5.74
N ALA A 86 8.98 -0.85 6.41
CA ALA A 86 9.28 -0.90 7.84
C ALA A 86 10.62 -0.21 8.15
N ALA A 87 11.59 -0.31 7.22
CA ALA A 87 12.81 0.47 7.27
C ALA A 87 12.57 1.97 6.95
N GLY A 88 11.60 2.28 6.10
CA GLY A 88 11.16 3.65 5.79
C GLY A 88 10.45 4.36 6.95
N TYR A 89 9.76 3.62 7.83
CA TYR A 89 9.17 4.15 9.07
C TYR A 89 10.20 4.41 10.18
N ARG A 90 11.49 4.14 9.94
CA ARG A 90 12.54 4.51 10.89
C ARG A 90 12.49 6.02 11.11
N GLN A 91 12.20 6.44 12.35
CA GLN A 91 12.34 7.83 12.75
C GLN A 91 13.75 8.30 12.40
N LEU A 92 13.84 9.21 11.42
CA LEU A 92 15.04 10.00 11.25
C LEU A 92 15.09 11.01 12.40
N PRO A 93 16.28 11.32 12.95
CA PRO A 93 16.40 12.44 13.87
C PRO A 93 15.79 13.67 13.21
N SER A 94 14.89 14.37 13.91
CA SER A 94 14.42 15.67 13.46
C SER A 94 15.66 16.53 13.22
N GLY A 95 15.88 16.91 11.96
CA GLY A 95 17.01 17.74 11.58
C GLY A 95 17.06 18.99 12.46
N ARG A 96 18.24 19.30 12.99
CA ARG A 96 18.53 20.62 13.56
C ARG A 96 18.85 21.59 12.43
#